data_AF-A0A843GZM3-F1
#
_entry.id   AF-A0A843GZM3-F1
#
_cell.length_a   1.000
_cell.length_b   1.000
_cell.length_c   1.000
_cell.angle_alpha   90.00
_cell.angle_beta   90.00
_cell.angle_gamma   90.00
#
_symmetry.space_group_name_H-M   'P 1'
#
loop_
_entity.id
_entity.type
_entity.pdbx_description
1 polymer ?
#
loop_
_entity_poly.entity_id
_entity_poly.type
_entity_poly.pdbx_seq_one_letter_code
_entity_poly.pdbx_strand_id
1 'polypeptide(L)' 'MKTLTQKEKALILYGYTYRLAQEAKEEGLFKDLTIKEIIDLYLNTTDAFENYDPE' A
#
# COMPACT_ATOMS: atom_id res chain seq x y z
N MET A 1 0.44 24.61 -11.92
CA MET A 1 0.13 23.38 -11.15
C MET A 1 0.61 23.59 -9.72
N LYS A 2 -0.23 23.34 -8.71
CA LYS A 2 0.19 23.44 -7.30
C LYS A 2 1.01 22.21 -6.94
N THR A 3 2.22 22.40 -6.41
CA THR A 3 3.04 21.29 -5.90
C THR A 3 2.48 20.80 -4.58
N LEU A 4 2.23 19.50 -4.47
CA LEU A 4 1.77 18.87 -3.24
C LEU A 4 2.87 18.89 -2.17
N THR A 5 2.47 19.23 -0.95
CA THR A 5 3.29 19.04 0.25
C THR A 5 3.54 17.55 0.48
N GLN A 6 4.61 17.21 1.22
CA GLN A 6 4.90 15.82 1.56
C GLN A 6 3.74 15.17 2.35
N LYS A 7 3.06 15.94 3.20
CA LYS A 7 1.88 15.47 3.94
C LYS A 7 0.74 15.10 3.00
N GLU A 8 0.44 15.94 2.01
CA GLU A 8 -0.62 15.65 1.02
C GLU A 8 -0.27 14.40 0.20
N LYS A 9 1.00 14.22 -0.20
CA LYS A 9 1.46 13.00 -0.89
C LYS A 9 1.29 11.75 -0.02
N ALA A 10 1.67 11.83 1.26
CA ALA A 10 1.53 10.70 2.19
C ALA A 10 0.07 10.32 2.40
N LEU A 11 -0.84 11.29 2.49
CA LEU A 11 -2.28 11.04 2.60
C LEU A 11 -2.85 10.36 1.35
N ILE A 12 -2.42 10.78 0.16
CA ILE A 12 -2.82 10.15 -1.11
C ILE A 12 -2.33 8.70 -1.16
N LEU A 13 -1.05 8.47 -0.84
CA LEU A 13 -0.47 7.13 -0.83
C LEU A 13 -1.22 6.22 0.15
N TYR A 14 -1.43 6.67 1.39
CA TYR A 14 -2.18 5.91 2.38
C TYR A 14 -3.61 5.58 1.93
N GLY A 15 -4.33 6.56 1.37
CA GLY A 15 -5.69 6.35 0.86
C GLY A 15 -5.74 5.31 -0.26
N TYR A 16 -4.76 5.34 -1.17
CA TYR A 16 -4.62 4.35 -2.24
C TYR A 16 -4.32 2.95 -1.68
N THR A 17 -3.34 2.83 -0.79
CA THR A 17 -2.98 1.55 -0.18
C THR A 17 -4.11 0.96 0.66
N TYR A 18 -4.87 1.80 1.36
CA TYR A 18 -6.05 1.38 2.11
C TYR A 18 -7.10 0.75 1.19
N ARG A 19 -7.35 1.35 0.02
CA ARG A 19 -8.29 0.79 -0.97
C ARG A 19 -7.82 -0.57 -1.49
N LEU A 20 -6.54 -0.70 -1.83
CA LEU A 20 -5.96 -1.99 -2.26
C LEU A 20 -6.11 -3.07 -1.19
N ALA A 21 -5.88 -2.72 0.09
CA ALA A 21 -6.02 -3.67 1.18
C ALA A 21 -7.47 -4.16 1.36
N GLN A 22 -8.45 -3.30 1.10
CA GLN A 22 -9.86 -3.69 1.08
C GLN A 22 -10.18 -4.64 -0.08
N GLU A 23 -9.74 -4.30 -1.29
CA GLU A 23 -9.95 -5.13 -2.49
C GLU A 23 -9.34 -6.52 -2.32
N ALA A 24 -8.11 -6.60 -1.81
CA ALA A 24 -7.45 -7.88 -1.53
C ALA A 24 -8.26 -8.76 -0.55
N LYS A 25 -8.88 -8.15 0.47
CA LYS A 25 -9.79 -8.88 1.37
C LYS A 25 -11.07 -9.33 0.68
N GLU A 26 -11.67 -8.47 -0.15
CA GLU A 26 -12.88 -8.79 -0.91
C GLU A 26 -12.63 -9.97 -1.86
N GLU A 27 -11.42 -10.09 -2.41
CA GLU A 27 -10.97 -11.22 -3.25
C GLU A 27 -10.60 -12.49 -2.44
N GLY A 28 -10.65 -12.43 -1.11
CA GLY A 28 -10.34 -13.56 -0.24
C GLY A 28 -8.85 -13.80 -0.01
N LEU A 29 -7.99 -12.82 -0.32
CA LEU A 29 -6.58 -12.82 0.04
C LEU A 29 -6.38 -12.41 1.50
N PHE A 30 -5.22 -12.75 2.08
CA PHE A 30 -4.80 -12.32 3.42
C PHE A 30 -5.88 -12.52 4.52
N LYS A 31 -6.57 -13.67 4.50
CA LYS A 31 -7.76 -13.92 5.34
C LYS A 31 -7.53 -13.67 6.83
N ASP A 32 -6.34 -14.02 7.31
CA ASP A 32 -5.96 -13.93 8.72
C ASP A 32 -5.42 -12.56 9.12
N LEU A 33 -5.21 -11.66 8.17
CA LEU A 33 -4.68 -10.32 8.42
C LEU A 33 -5.81 -9.29 8.55
N THR A 34 -5.57 -8.27 9.35
CA THR A 34 -6.36 -7.05 9.39
C THR A 34 -6.01 -6.16 8.20
N ILE A 35 -6.91 -5.23 7.85
CA ILE A 35 -6.65 -4.21 6.82
C ILE A 35 -5.37 -3.42 7.13
N LYS A 36 -5.12 -3.12 8.42
CA LYS A 36 -3.91 -2.42 8.85
C LYS A 36 -2.64 -3.24 8.55
N GLU A 37 -2.64 -4.53 8.86
CA GLU A 37 -1.50 -5.41 8.60
C GLU A 37 -1.22 -5.57 7.09
N ILE A 38 -2.28 -5.59 6.27
CA ILE A 38 -2.13 -5.61 4.80
C ILE A 38 -1.55 -4.27 4.30
N ILE A 39 -1.99 -3.14 4.83
CA ILE A 39 -1.41 -1.82 4.51
C ILE A 39 0.07 -1.77 4.91
N ASP A 40 0.41 -2.23 6.11
CA ASP A 40 1.79 -2.30 6.58
C ASP A 40 2.62 -3.21 5.66
N LEU A 41 2.06 -4.33 5.18
CA LEU A 41 2.72 -5.20 4.21
C LEU A 41 2.98 -4.47 2.88
N TYR A 42 1.98 -3.80 2.31
CA TYR A 42 2.15 -3.04 1.06
C TYR A 42 3.12 -1.86 1.17
N LEU A 43 3.07 -1.12 2.28
CA LEU A 43 3.98 0.01 2.49
C LEU A 43 5.40 -0.44 2.84
N ASN A 44 5.58 -1.60 3.48
CA ASN A 44 6.91 -2.13 3.77
C ASN A 44 7.50 -2.94 2.60
N THR A 45 6.71 -3.34 1.61
CA THR A 45 7.24 -3.95 0.37
C THR A 45 8.01 -2.99 -0.53
N THR A 46 8.01 -1.67 -0.25
CA THR A 46 8.84 -0.74 -1.05
C THR A 46 10.34 -1.01 -0.91
N ASP A 47 10.80 -1.59 0.20
CA ASP A 47 12.20 -2.02 0.34
C ASP A 47 12.50 -3.28 -0.51
N ALA A 48 11.47 -4.09 -0.82
CA ALA A 48 11.59 -5.29 -1.64
C ALA A 48 11.61 -4.97 -3.14
N PHE A 49 10.97 -3.87 -3.58
CA PHE A 49 11.00 -3.45 -4.99
C PHE A 49 12.34 -2.84 -5.43
N GLU A 50 13.12 -2.23 -4.53
CA GLU A 50 14.48 -1.77 -4.86
C GLU A 50 15.43 -2.93 -5.19
N ASN A 51 15.10 -4.16 -4.78
CA ASN A 51 15.85 -5.39 -5.05
C ASN A 51 15.08 -6.38 -5.95
N TYR A 52 13.93 -5.97 -6.50
CA TYR A 52 13.15 -6.81 -7.41
C TYR A 52 13.75 -6.72 -8.80
N ASP A 53 14.50 -7.76 -9.19
CA ASP A 53 14.96 -7.99 -10.57
C ASP A 53 13.90 -8.85 -11.28
N PRO A 54 13.05 -8.26 -12.14
CA PRO A 54 12.14 -9.04 -12.95
C PRO A 54 12.95 -9.56 -14.14
N GLU A 55 13.40 -10.81 -14.07
CA GLU A 55 13.80 -11.55 -15.27
C GLU A 55 12.74 -11.42 -16.39
#